data_AF-A0A2D4J4Z5-F1
#
_entry.id   AF-A0A2D4J4Z5-F1
#
_cell.length_a   1.000
_cell.length_b   1.000
_cell.length_c   1.000
_cell.angle_alpha   90.00
_cell.angle_beta   90.00
_cell.angle_gamma   90.00
#
_symmetry.space_group_name_H-M   'P 1'
#
loop_
_entity.id
_entity.type
_entity.pdbx_description
1 polymer ?
#
loop_
_entity_poly.entity_id
_entity_poly.type
_entity_poly.pdbx_seq_one_letter_code
_entity_poly.pdbx_strand_id
1 'polypeptide(L)'
;FWVMDWEGMIAVSSLVGLLEKHFFPKWLQVLCSWLSNNPNYEEITKWYLGWKSMFSDQVLAHPSIKEKFNEALDIMNRAVSSSVGGYMQPGARENIAYLTHTERRK
;
A
#
# COMPACT_ATOMS: atom_id res chain seq x y z
N PHE A 1 -18.57 -2.10 -4.48
CA PHE A 1 -17.31 -2.55 -5.10
C PHE A 1 -17.33 -2.20 -6.59
N TRP A 2 -17.19 -0.92 -6.96
CA TRP A 2 -17.54 -0.39 -8.30
C TRP A 2 -16.33 -0.12 -9.21
N VAL A 3 -15.11 -0.15 -8.67
CA VAL A 3 -13.88 0.13 -9.42
C VAL A 3 -13.45 -1.05 -10.31
N MET A 4 -13.90 -2.27 -10.00
CA MET A 4 -13.47 -3.50 -10.68
C MET A 4 -14.41 -3.94 -11.82
N ASP A 5 -15.57 -3.33 -12.01
CA ASP A 5 -16.47 -3.62 -13.14
C ASP A 5 -15.86 -3.25 -14.51
N TRP A 6 -14.77 -2.48 -14.49
CA TRP A 6 -14.09 -1.97 -15.69
C TRP A 6 -13.06 -2.95 -16.24
N GLU A 7 -12.76 -4.02 -15.49
CA GLU A 7 -11.73 -5.00 -15.84
C GLU A 7 -12.07 -5.79 -17.12
N GLY A 8 -13.35 -5.90 -17.46
CA GLY A 8 -13.83 -6.46 -18.74
C GLY A 8 -14.01 -5.44 -19.87
N MET A 9 -13.88 -4.13 -19.59
CA MET A 9 -14.17 -3.05 -20.54
C MET A 9 -12.91 -2.39 -21.10
N ILE A 10 -11.77 -2.50 -20.40
CA ILE A 10 -10.52 -1.84 -20.75
C ILE A 10 -9.37 -2.85 -20.61
N ALA A 11 -8.40 -2.83 -21.54
CA ALA A 11 -7.18 -3.63 -21.42
C ALA A 11 -6.46 -3.35 -20.08
N VAL A 12 -5.98 -4.41 -19.44
CA VAL A 12 -5.26 -4.36 -18.15
C VAL A 12 -4.15 -3.31 -18.16
N SER A 13 -3.39 -3.22 -19.25
CA SER A 13 -2.31 -2.23 -19.40
C SER A 13 -2.81 -0.78 -19.30
N SER A 14 -3.99 -0.47 -19.83
CA SER A 14 -4.58 0.87 -19.76
C SER A 14 -5.15 1.15 -18.38
N LEU A 15 -5.75 0.16 -17.71
CA LEU A 15 -6.19 0.27 -16.32
C LEU A 15 -4.99 0.53 -15.39
N VAL A 16 -3.90 -0.24 -15.57
CA VAL A 16 -2.65 -0.03 -14.82
C VAL A 16 -2.10 1.37 -15.05
N GLY A 17 -2.03 1.84 -16.29
CA GLY A 17 -1.56 3.20 -16.60
C GLY A 17 -2.40 4.29 -15.93
N LEU A 18 -3.73 4.10 -15.85
CA LEU A 18 -4.62 5.03 -15.14
C LEU A 18 -4.35 5.02 -13.63
N LEU A 19 -4.22 3.83 -13.04
CA LEU A 19 -3.94 3.68 -11.62
C LEU A 19 -2.58 4.31 -11.27
N GLU A 20 -1.56 4.04 -12.06
CA GLU A 20 -0.21 4.57 -11.86
C GLU A 20 -0.18 6.10 -11.91
N LYS A 21 -0.89 6.70 -12.87
CA LYS A 21 -0.85 8.15 -13.09
C LYS A 21 -1.77 8.94 -12.15
N HIS A 22 -2.91 8.38 -11.75
CA HIS A 22 -3.96 9.14 -11.07
C HIS A 22 -4.31 8.62 -9.68
N PHE A 23 -4.18 7.32 -9.43
CA PHE A 23 -4.56 6.70 -8.16
C PHE A 23 -3.37 6.66 -7.20
N PHE A 24 -2.28 5.98 -7.56
CA PHE A 24 -1.15 5.75 -6.66
C PHE A 24 -0.50 7.02 -6.10
N PRO A 25 -0.33 8.12 -6.86
CA PRO A 25 0.24 9.35 -6.30
C PRO A 25 -0.58 9.88 -5.12
N LYS A 26 -1.92 9.85 -5.24
CA LYS A 26 -2.82 10.29 -4.17
C LYS A 26 -2.88 9.27 -3.03
N TRP A 27 -2.89 7.99 -3.36
CA TRP A 27 -2.92 6.91 -2.39
C TRP A 27 -1.66 6.91 -1.50
N LEU A 28 -0.47 7.06 -2.09
CA LEU A 28 0.79 7.21 -1.36
C LEU A 28 0.82 8.50 -0.52
N GLN A 29 0.25 9.60 -1.02
CA GLN A 29 0.14 10.84 -0.24
C GLN A 29 -0.71 10.66 1.03
N VAL A 30 -1.83 9.94 0.94
CA VAL A 30 -2.67 9.61 2.11
C VAL A 30 -1.88 8.76 3.11
N LEU A 31 -1.14 7.76 2.62
CA LEU A 31 -0.27 6.93 3.47
C LEU A 31 0.78 7.78 4.21
N CYS A 32 1.50 8.66 3.51
CA CYS A 32 2.48 9.57 4.11
C CYS A 32 1.84 10.50 5.15
N SER A 33 0.62 11.00 4.88
CA SER A 33 -0.12 11.84 5.83
C SER A 33 -0.50 11.07 7.10
N TRP A 34 -0.97 9.83 6.99
CA TRP A 34 -1.26 8.97 8.15
C TRP A 34 0.01 8.66 8.95
N LEU A 35 1.13 8.39 8.26
CA LEU A 35 2.41 8.12 8.91
C LEU A 35 2.97 9.32 9.66
N SER A 36 2.65 10.54 9.22
CA SER A 36 3.13 11.79 9.81
C SER A 36 2.26 12.29 10.97
N ASN A 37 1.01 11.84 11.06
CA ASN A 37 0.01 12.35 12.01
C ASN A 37 -0.46 11.26 12.99
N ASN A 38 0.34 10.97 14.03
CA ASN A 38 0.06 9.93 15.04
C ASN A 38 -0.28 8.55 14.42
N PRO A 39 0.73 7.86 13.84
CA PRO A 39 0.49 6.66 13.06
C PRO A 39 -0.10 5.51 13.88
N ASN A 40 -1.30 5.05 13.50
CA ASN A 40 -1.83 3.76 13.93
C ASN A 40 -1.48 2.69 12.88
N TYR A 41 -0.41 1.94 13.14
CA TYR A 41 0.11 0.94 12.20
C TYR A 41 -0.84 -0.24 11.96
N GLU A 42 -1.73 -0.55 12.90
CA GLU A 42 -2.74 -1.59 12.71
C GLU A 42 -3.77 -1.14 11.67
N GLU A 43 -4.28 0.09 11.79
CA GLU A 43 -5.21 0.66 10.82
C GLU A 43 -4.57 0.89 9.45
N ILE A 44 -3.32 1.37 9.42
CA ILE A 44 -2.54 1.51 8.18
C ILE A 44 -2.42 0.16 7.46
N THR A 45 -2.10 -0.90 8.21
CA THR A 45 -1.95 -2.25 7.65
C THR A 45 -3.28 -2.78 7.12
N LYS A 46 -4.37 -2.62 7.87
CA LYS A 46 -5.72 -3.00 7.42
C LYS A 46 -6.14 -2.23 6.17
N TRP A 47 -5.87 -0.93 6.11
CA TRP A 47 -6.16 -0.08 4.96
C TRP A 47 -5.38 -0.52 3.73
N TYR A 48 -4.07 -0.78 3.87
CA TYR A 48 -3.22 -1.30 2.79
C TYR A 48 -3.74 -2.62 2.24
N LEU A 49 -4.00 -3.59 3.12
CA LEU A 49 -4.51 -4.91 2.72
C LEU A 49 -5.92 -4.82 2.12
N GLY A 50 -6.76 -3.93 2.65
CA GLY A 50 -8.07 -3.64 2.11
C GLY A 50 -7.98 -3.16 0.67
N TRP A 51 -7.17 -2.14 0.38
CA TRP A 51 -6.94 -1.68 -0.99
C TRP A 51 -6.34 -2.76 -1.88
N LYS A 52 -5.33 -3.49 -1.40
CA LYS A 52 -4.72 -4.59 -2.17
C LYS A 52 -5.75 -5.65 -2.56
N SER A 53 -6.64 -6.03 -1.65
CA SER A 53 -7.72 -7.00 -1.90
C SER A 53 -8.77 -6.54 -2.90
N MET A 54 -8.84 -5.23 -3.20
CA MET A 54 -9.74 -4.72 -4.22
C MET A 54 -9.20 -4.95 -5.63
N PHE A 55 -7.90 -5.16 -5.82
CA PHE A 55 -7.32 -5.44 -7.12
C PHE A 55 -7.32 -6.94 -7.42
N SER A 56 -7.49 -7.29 -8.69
CA SER A 56 -7.45 -8.68 -9.15
C SER A 56 -6.02 -9.20 -9.18
N ASP A 57 -5.87 -10.52 -9.23
CA ASP A 57 -4.56 -11.16 -9.36
C ASP A 57 -3.84 -10.73 -10.65
N GLN A 58 -4.58 -10.45 -11.73
CA GLN A 58 -3.99 -10.01 -13.00
C GLN A 58 -3.39 -8.61 -12.90
N VAL A 59 -4.09 -7.68 -12.23
CA VAL A 59 -3.58 -6.32 -11.99
C VAL A 59 -2.43 -6.36 -10.98
N LEU A 60 -2.56 -7.14 -9.91
CA LEU A 60 -1.50 -7.31 -8.89
C LEU A 60 -0.26 -8.00 -9.45
N ALA A 61 -0.38 -8.85 -10.47
CA ALA A 61 0.75 -9.47 -11.15
C ALA A 61 1.58 -8.46 -11.96
N HIS A 62 1.00 -7.32 -12.34
CA HIS A 62 1.65 -6.34 -13.20
C HIS A 62 2.85 -5.68 -12.50
N PRO A 63 4.03 -5.59 -13.14
CA PRO A 63 5.25 -5.04 -12.54
C PRO A 63 5.07 -3.65 -11.93
N SER A 64 4.45 -2.70 -12.66
CA SER A 64 4.20 -1.34 -12.16
C SER A 64 3.36 -1.32 -10.88
N ILE A 65 2.35 -2.17 -10.78
CA ILE A 65 1.48 -2.25 -9.60
C ILE A 65 2.27 -2.81 -8.41
N LYS A 66 3.04 -3.88 -8.62
CA LYS A 66 3.95 -4.44 -7.60
C LYS A 66 4.92 -3.39 -7.09
N GLU A 67 5.51 -2.60 -7.98
CA GLU A 67 6.44 -1.54 -7.62
C GLU A 67 5.77 -0.51 -6.69
N LYS A 68 4.54 -0.09 -6.98
CA LYS A 68 3.80 0.86 -6.12
C LYS A 68 3.45 0.29 -4.75
N PHE A 69 3.10 -0.98 -4.66
CA PHE A 69 2.86 -1.64 -3.38
C PHE A 69 4.15 -1.83 -2.57
N ASN A 70 5.28 -2.11 -3.23
CA ASN A 70 6.60 -2.16 -2.59
C ASN A 70 7.06 -0.77 -2.11
N GLU A 71 6.85 0.27 -2.92
CA GLU A 71 7.13 1.67 -2.56
C GLU A 71 6.40 2.07 -1.26
N ALA A 72 5.12 1.70 -1.13
CA ALA A 72 4.36 1.91 0.10
C ALA A 72 4.94 1.15 1.31
N LEU A 73 5.33 -0.11 1.13
CA LEU A 73 5.97 -0.89 2.20
C LEU A 73 7.29 -0.25 2.64
N ASP A 74 8.10 0.24 1.70
CA ASP A 74 9.35 0.93 2.01
C ASP A 74 9.11 2.23 2.78
N ILE A 75 8.08 3.00 2.42
CA ILE A 75 7.67 4.21 3.17
C ILE A 75 7.25 3.84 4.60
N MET A 76 6.43 2.80 4.78
CA MET A 76 6.04 2.32 6.12
C MET A 76 7.26 1.87 6.94
N ASN A 77 8.16 1.09 6.35
CA ASN A 77 9.39 0.62 6.99
C ASN A 77 10.29 1.79 7.41
N ARG A 78 10.43 2.81 6.55
CA ARG A 78 11.19 4.02 6.86
C ARG A 78 10.54 4.81 8.00
N ALA A 79 9.22 5.00 7.98
CA ALA A 79 8.53 5.73 9.04
C ALA A 79 8.72 5.06 10.42
N VAL A 80 8.64 3.73 10.48
CA VAL A 80 8.94 2.94 11.70
C VAL A 80 10.40 3.05 12.11
N SER A 81 11.33 3.16 11.16
CA SER A 81 12.76 3.27 11.46
C SER A 81 13.17 4.69 11.89
N SER A 82 12.49 5.71 11.36
CA SER A 82 12.76 7.13 11.60
C SER A 82 12.08 7.70 12.85
N SER A 83 11.18 6.96 13.51
CA SER A 83 10.58 7.36 14.80
C SER A 83 11.56 7.29 15.98
N VAL A 84 12.83 7.63 15.74
CA VAL A 84 13.88 7.82 16.75
C VAL A 84 13.65 9.21 17.36
N GLY A 85 12.75 9.32 18.33
CA GLY A 85 12.57 10.52 19.15
C GLY A 85 11.13 10.94 19.47
N GLY A 86 10.12 10.37 18.79
CA GLY A 86 8.71 10.54 19.12
C GLY A 86 8.10 9.19 19.46
N TYR A 87 7.24 9.15 20.47
CA TYR A 87 6.55 7.98 21.04
C TYR A 87 6.26 6.89 19.99
N MET A 88 7.14 5.90 19.91
CA MET A 88 6.95 4.77 19.02
C MET A 88 5.80 3.94 19.57
N GLN A 89 4.73 3.76 18.79
CA GLN A 89 3.60 2.93 19.19
C GLN A 89 4.11 1.49 19.46
N PRO A 90 3.84 0.91 20.65
CA PRO A 90 4.20 -0.48 20.93
C PRO A 90 3.59 -1.41 19.87
N GLY A 91 4.37 -2.29 19.25
CA GLY A 91 3.88 -3.20 18.20
C GLY A 91 3.99 -2.67 16.77
N ALA A 92 4.40 -1.41 16.56
CA ALA A 92 4.55 -0.83 15.21
C ALA A 92 5.57 -1.58 14.34
N ARG A 93 6.72 -1.94 14.93
CA ARG A 93 7.78 -2.70 14.24
C ARG A 93 7.32 -4.09 13.86
N GLU A 94 6.67 -4.76 14.80
CA GLU A 94 6.17 -6.12 14.65
C GLU A 94 5.09 -6.18 13.56
N ASN A 95 4.16 -5.23 13.55
CA ASN A 95 3.10 -5.14 12.53
C ASN A 95 3.67 -4.94 11.11
N ILE A 96 4.59 -3.99 10.93
CA ILE A 96 5.19 -3.74 9.61
C ILE A 96 6.13 -4.88 9.19
N ALA A 97 6.87 -5.48 10.13
CA ALA A 97 7.70 -6.65 9.85
C ALA A 97 6.86 -7.85 9.42
N TYR A 98 5.72 -8.08 10.08
CA TYR A 98 4.76 -9.11 9.71
C TYR A 98 4.20 -8.87 8.31
N LEU A 99 3.70 -7.65 8.04
CA LEU A 99 3.17 -7.28 6.72
C LEU A 99 4.21 -7.51 5.62
N THR A 100 5.44 -7.00 5.80
CA THR A 100 6.53 -7.16 4.84
C THR A 100 6.86 -8.65 4.59
N HIS A 101 6.85 -9.48 5.63
CA HIS A 101 7.06 -10.93 5.49
C HIS A 101 5.91 -11.61 4.74
N THR A 102 4.66 -11.23 5.02
CA THR A 102 3.50 -11.81 4.32
C THR A 102 3.47 -11.42 2.84
N GLU A 103 3.91 -10.21 2.52
CA GLU A 103 3.92 -9.68 1.16
C GLU A 103 5.06 -10.28 0.31
N ARG A 104 6.24 -10.56 0.91
CA ARG A 104 7.36 -11.22 0.22
C ARG A 104 7.13 -12.71 -0.10
N ARG A 105 6.15 -13.35 0.55
CA ARG A 105 5.83 -14.78 0.35
C ARG A 105 4.77 -15.03 -0.74
N LYS A 106 4.14 -13.97 -1.28
CA LYS A 106 3.13 -14.04 -2.34
C LYS A 106 3.67 -13.45 -3.63
#